data_AF-A0A4R4M2U3-F1
#
_entry.id   AF-A0A4R4M2U3-F1
#
_cell.length_a   1.000
_cell.length_b   1.000
_cell.length_c   1.000
_cell.angle_alpha   90.00
_cell.angle_beta   90.00
_cell.angle_gamma   90.00
#
_symmetry.space_group_name_H-M   'P 1'
#
loop_
_entity.id
_entity.type
_entity.pdbx_description
1 polymer ?
#
loop_
_entity_poly.entity_id
_entity_poly.type
_entity_poly.pdbx_seq_one_letter_code
_entity_poly.pdbx_strand_id
1 'polypeptide(L)'
;MRAFLAARGAREFLREAKGAEAAAYRLEKWPEVRGGGWRARRARNVRAAVVGLRFAQRLTVGFLDPVDDSVFLTAGLRRLGVPASFHLGRELAPAMPPAGYFAWVQHGDDVVSTSLPVKDEYIEIHRSAVA
;
A
#
# COMPACT_ATOMS: atom_id res chain seq x y z
N MET A 1 -14.69 11.14 6.45
CA MET A 1 -13.86 12.04 7.30
C MET A 1 -12.58 11.36 7.82
N ARG A 2 -12.63 10.22 8.52
CA ARG A 2 -11.43 9.53 9.04
C ARG A 2 -10.40 9.14 7.98
N ALA A 3 -10.83 8.65 6.82
CA ALA A 3 -9.94 8.29 5.71
C ALA A 3 -9.16 9.48 5.14
N PHE A 4 -9.78 10.67 5.06
CA PHE A 4 -9.10 11.89 4.58
C PHE A 4 -8.04 12.39 5.58
N LEU A 5 -8.33 12.33 6.89
CA LEU A 5 -7.35 12.68 7.91
C LEU A 5 -6.18 11.68 7.91
N ALA A 6 -6.46 10.39 7.78
CA ALA A 6 -5.43 9.37 7.66
C ALA A 6 -4.61 9.55 6.38
N ALA A 7 -5.26 9.84 5.24
CA ALA A 7 -4.61 10.14 3.97
C ALA A 7 -3.71 11.37 4.04
N ARG A 8 -4.14 12.45 4.71
CA ARG A 8 -3.30 13.63 4.94
C ARG A 8 -2.05 13.26 5.74
N GLY A 9 -2.22 12.54 6.86
CA GLY A 9 -1.09 12.10 7.67
C GLY A 9 -0.18 11.09 6.96
N ALA A 10 -0.71 10.31 6.03
CA ALA A 10 0.05 9.40 5.18
C ALA A 10 0.84 10.16 4.09
N ARG A 11 0.27 11.21 3.52
CA ARG A 11 0.96 12.13 2.60
C ARG A 11 2.13 12.82 3.30
N GLU A 12 1.91 13.32 4.51
CA GLU A 12 2.95 13.95 5.32
C GLU A 12 4.09 12.97 5.61
N PHE A 13 3.75 11.74 6.03
CA PHE A 13 4.71 10.67 6.24
C PHE A 13 5.49 10.32 4.96
N LEU A 14 4.82 10.16 3.82
CA LEU A 14 5.47 9.84 2.55
C LEU A 14 6.48 10.93 2.15
N ARG A 15 6.11 12.20 2.33
CA ARG A 15 6.99 13.34 2.05
C ARG A 15 8.22 13.32 2.97
N GLU A 16 8.04 13.04 4.25
CA GLU A 16 9.15 12.90 5.21
C GLU A 16 10.06 11.71 4.88
N ALA A 17 9.46 10.58 4.50
CA ALA A 17 10.18 9.37 4.14
C ALA A 17 11.10 9.57 2.93
N LYS A 18 10.68 10.34 1.92
CA LYS A 18 11.53 10.67 0.77
C LYS A 18 12.69 11.61 1.10
N GLY A 19 12.56 12.43 2.14
CA GLY A 19 13.50 13.50 2.45
C GLY A 19 13.61 14.56 1.35
N ALA A 20 14.50 15.55 1.55
CA ALA A 20 14.70 16.65 0.60
C ALA A 20 15.50 16.24 -0.66
N GLU A 21 16.32 15.19 -0.56
CA GLU A 21 17.27 14.79 -1.63
C GLU A 21 16.86 13.52 -2.40
N ALA A 22 15.71 12.91 -2.09
CA ALA A 22 15.07 11.80 -2.82
C ALA A 22 15.91 10.54 -3.09
N ALA A 23 17.16 10.44 -2.62
CA ALA A 23 18.07 9.35 -2.96
C ALA A 23 17.72 8.02 -2.29
N ALA A 24 17.04 8.03 -1.14
CA ALA A 24 16.60 6.83 -0.42
C ALA A 24 15.42 7.13 0.53
N TYR A 25 14.57 6.13 0.75
CA TYR A 25 13.47 6.22 1.73
C TYR A 25 13.99 6.02 3.16
N ARG A 26 13.56 6.89 4.08
CA ARG A 26 13.76 6.79 5.53
C ARG A 26 12.51 6.19 6.18
N LEU A 27 12.52 4.88 6.41
CA LEU A 27 11.35 4.10 6.84
C LEU A 27 11.49 3.53 8.25
N GLU A 28 12.34 4.12 9.08
CA GLU A 28 12.64 3.61 10.42
C GLU A 28 11.51 3.89 11.42
N LYS A 29 10.74 4.95 11.19
CA LYS A 29 9.73 5.45 12.14
C LYS A 29 8.31 5.44 11.57
N TRP A 30 7.75 4.26 11.39
CA TRP A 30 6.36 4.11 10.95
C TRP A 30 5.36 4.69 11.96
N PRO A 31 4.20 5.22 11.51
CA PRO A 31 3.15 5.67 12.41
C PRO A 31 2.72 4.57 13.39
N GLU A 32 2.56 4.91 14.66
CA GLU A 32 2.02 3.99 15.66
C GLU A 32 0.57 3.61 15.32
N VAL A 33 0.19 2.37 15.63
CA VAL A 33 -1.19 1.91 15.45
C VAL A 33 -2.03 2.40 16.65
N ARG A 34 -2.61 3.59 16.54
CA ARG A 34 -3.42 4.20 17.61
C ARG A 34 -4.91 3.87 17.43
N GLY A 35 -5.53 3.23 18.42
CA GLY A 35 -6.99 3.24 18.59
C GLY A 35 -7.83 2.20 17.81
N GLY A 36 -7.26 1.08 17.38
CA GLY A 36 -8.03 0.00 16.73
C GLY A 36 -8.52 -1.06 17.73
N GLY A 37 -9.77 -0.96 18.22
CA GLY A 37 -10.43 -2.07 18.91
C GLY A 37 -10.54 -3.30 17.99
N TRP A 38 -10.86 -4.49 18.54
CA TRP A 38 -10.95 -5.78 17.80
C TRP A 38 -11.72 -5.72 16.47
N ARG A 39 -12.68 -4.78 16.34
CA ARG A 39 -13.43 -4.53 15.10
C ARG A 39 -12.59 -3.98 13.94
N ALA A 40 -11.56 -3.18 14.18
CA ALA A 40 -10.68 -2.66 13.11
C ALA A 40 -9.77 -3.74 12.49
N ARG A 41 -9.60 -4.88 13.19
CA ARG A 41 -8.72 -6.00 12.81
C ARG A 41 -9.35 -7.02 11.86
N ARG A 42 -10.60 -6.83 11.41
CA ARG A 42 -11.25 -7.75 10.47
C ARG A 42 -10.88 -7.40 9.02
N ALA A 43 -10.48 -8.40 8.23
CA ALA A 43 -10.08 -8.25 6.82
C ALA A 43 -11.10 -7.50 5.93
N ARG A 44 -12.42 -7.67 6.13
CA ARG A 44 -13.45 -6.89 5.41
C ARG A 44 -13.33 -5.38 5.66
N ASN A 45 -12.98 -4.98 6.88
CA ASN A 45 -12.79 -3.58 7.23
C ASN A 45 -11.48 -3.04 6.63
N VAL A 46 -10.47 -3.89 6.45
CA VAL A 46 -9.19 -3.51 5.85
C VAL A 46 -9.35 -3.22 4.35
N ARG A 47 -10.04 -4.07 3.59
CA ARG A 47 -10.31 -3.79 2.16
C ARG A 47 -11.07 -2.49 1.96
N ALA A 48 -12.11 -2.25 2.76
CA ALA A 48 -12.86 -0.99 2.72
C ALA A 48 -11.98 0.22 3.10
N ALA A 49 -11.06 0.06 4.06
CA ALA A 49 -10.09 1.10 4.42
C ALA A 49 -9.11 1.39 3.28
N VAL A 50 -8.59 0.37 2.58
CA VAL A 50 -7.74 0.53 1.39
C VAL A 50 -8.48 1.30 0.31
N VAL A 51 -9.72 0.92 -0.02
CA VAL A 51 -10.53 1.65 -1.01
C VAL A 51 -10.74 3.10 -0.62
N GLY A 52 -11.08 3.37 0.65
CA GLY A 52 -11.26 4.72 1.16
C GLY A 52 -9.98 5.57 1.12
N LEU A 53 -8.83 4.97 1.44
CA LEU A 53 -7.52 5.62 1.34
C LEU A 53 -7.15 5.91 -0.11
N ARG A 54 -7.37 4.97 -1.04
CA ARG A 54 -7.12 5.17 -2.48
C ARG A 54 -8.00 6.28 -3.06
N PHE A 55 -9.25 6.36 -2.64
CA PHE A 55 -10.13 7.46 -3.04
C PHE A 55 -9.59 8.81 -2.53
N ALA A 56 -9.23 8.89 -1.25
CA ALA A 56 -8.66 10.11 -0.68
C ALA A 56 -7.29 10.47 -1.29
N GLN A 57 -6.45 9.48 -1.60
CA GLN A 57 -5.17 9.65 -2.28
C GLN A 57 -5.35 10.31 -3.64
N ARG A 58 -6.23 9.76 -4.49
CA ARG A 58 -6.52 10.30 -5.82
C ARG A 58 -6.92 11.78 -5.77
N LEU A 59 -7.69 12.16 -4.75
CA LEU A 59 -8.14 13.54 -4.59
C LEU A 59 -7.09 14.49 -4.00
N THR A 60 -6.05 13.98 -3.32
CA THR A 60 -5.12 14.82 -2.53
C THR A 60 -3.67 14.80 -3.00
N VAL A 61 -3.25 13.72 -3.66
CA VAL A 61 -1.88 13.50 -4.16
C VAL A 61 -1.85 12.91 -5.58
N GLY A 62 -3.01 12.57 -6.16
CA GLY A 62 -3.09 12.00 -7.50
C GLY A 62 -2.67 10.53 -7.56
N PHE A 63 -2.05 10.13 -8.67
CA PHE A 63 -1.52 8.79 -8.86
C PHE A 63 -0.06 8.75 -8.41
N LEU A 64 0.22 7.82 -7.51
CA LEU A 64 1.55 7.57 -6.97
C LEU A 64 2.20 6.41 -7.73
N ASP A 65 3.52 6.40 -7.80
CA ASP A 65 4.23 5.20 -8.24
C ASP A 65 3.98 4.05 -7.24
N PRO A 66 4.22 2.78 -7.63
CA PRO A 66 3.78 1.67 -6.81
C PRO A 66 4.47 1.55 -5.44
N VAL A 67 5.69 2.07 -5.30
CA VAL A 67 6.41 2.11 -4.03
C VAL A 67 5.78 3.18 -3.14
N ASP A 68 5.60 4.39 -3.67
CA ASP A 68 4.93 5.50 -2.99
C ASP A 68 3.53 5.13 -2.51
N ASP A 69 2.75 4.50 -3.38
CA ASP A 69 1.40 4.03 -3.11
C ASP A 69 1.39 3.05 -1.93
N SER A 70 2.34 2.12 -1.91
CA SER A 70 2.46 1.12 -0.84
C SER A 70 2.89 1.74 0.49
N VAL A 71 3.82 2.71 0.47
CA VAL A 71 4.24 3.48 1.66
C VAL A 71 3.06 4.31 2.20
N PHE A 72 2.36 5.02 1.31
CA PHE A 72 1.19 5.83 1.64
C PHE A 72 0.08 4.98 2.28
N LEU A 73 -0.27 3.86 1.66
CA LEU A 73 -1.31 2.96 2.16
C LEU A 73 -0.93 2.35 3.51
N THR A 74 0.33 1.94 3.69
CA THR A 74 0.81 1.41 4.97
C THR A 74 0.68 2.45 6.09
N ALA A 75 1.15 3.67 5.85
CA ALA A 75 1.04 4.76 6.82
C ALA A 75 -0.43 5.11 7.12
N GLY A 76 -1.27 5.17 6.09
CA GLY A 76 -2.70 5.47 6.22
C GLY A 76 -3.47 4.42 7.01
N LEU A 77 -3.23 3.14 6.73
CA LEU A 77 -3.86 2.02 7.45
C LEU A 77 -3.46 2.03 8.93
N ARG A 78 -2.18 2.23 9.23
CA ARG A 78 -1.69 2.31 10.62
C ARG A 78 -2.33 3.46 11.38
N ARG A 79 -2.51 4.62 10.73
CA ARG A 79 -3.25 5.78 11.29
C ARG A 79 -4.75 5.52 11.48
N LEU A 80 -5.35 4.58 10.72
CA LEU A 80 -6.71 4.11 10.94
C LEU A 80 -6.82 3.03 12.02
N GLY A 81 -5.71 2.68 12.69
CA GLY A 81 -5.67 1.64 13.71
C GLY A 81 -5.59 0.23 13.13
N VAL A 82 -5.25 0.09 11.84
CA VAL A 82 -5.03 -1.21 11.18
C VAL A 82 -3.53 -1.50 11.18
N PRO A 83 -3.05 -2.55 11.89
CA PRO A 83 -1.66 -2.97 11.84
C PRO A 83 -1.30 -3.43 10.42
N ALA A 84 -0.65 -2.57 9.65
CA ALA A 84 -0.19 -2.87 8.30
C ALA A 84 1.35 -2.81 8.23
N SER A 85 1.90 -3.63 7.35
CA SER A 85 3.32 -3.74 7.06
C SER A 85 3.58 -3.41 5.60
N PHE A 86 4.68 -2.69 5.35
CA PHE A 86 5.19 -2.41 4.02
C PHE A 86 6.27 -3.43 3.68
N HIS A 87 6.20 -3.96 2.47
CA HIS A 87 7.15 -4.93 1.97
C HIS A 87 7.67 -4.49 0.61
N LEU A 88 8.96 -4.72 0.41
CA LEU A 88 9.65 -4.53 -0.85
C LEU A 88 10.37 -5.85 -1.17
N GLY A 89 10.08 -6.39 -2.33
CA GLY A 89 10.69 -7.62 -2.84
C GLY A 89 11.28 -7.37 -4.21
N ARG A 90 12.22 -8.24 -4.58
CA ARG A 90 12.77 -8.31 -5.92
C ARG A 90 12.31 -9.61 -6.55
N GLU A 91 11.90 -9.52 -7.80
CA GLU A 91 11.60 -10.69 -8.63
C GLU A 91 12.82 -11.62 -8.69
N LEU A 92 12.60 -12.90 -8.39
CA LEU A 92 13.66 -13.92 -8.42
C LEU A 92 13.74 -14.65 -9.76
N ALA A 93 12.67 -14.60 -10.56
CA ALA A 93 12.57 -15.25 -11.86
C ALA A 93 11.77 -14.34 -12.82
N PRO A 94 12.30 -14.00 -14.01
CA PRO A 94 13.51 -14.53 -14.62
C PRO A 94 14.80 -14.10 -13.90
N ALA A 95 15.79 -15.00 -13.85
CA ALA A 95 17.09 -14.73 -13.23
C ALA A 95 17.93 -13.69 -14.01
N MET A 96 17.49 -13.34 -15.22
CA MET A 96 18.12 -12.32 -16.07
C MET A 96 17.31 -11.02 -16.06
N PRO A 97 17.97 -9.85 -16.12
CA PRO A 97 17.29 -8.57 -16.17
C PRO A 97 16.29 -8.43 -17.32
N PRO A 98 15.24 -7.58 -17.16
CA PRO A 98 14.95 -6.80 -15.95
C PRO A 98 14.12 -7.61 -14.94
N ALA A 99 14.71 -7.95 -13.78
CA ALA A 99 13.95 -8.43 -12.62
C ALA A 99 13.32 -7.22 -11.91
N GLY A 100 12.00 -7.22 -11.78
CA GLY A 100 11.26 -6.10 -11.19
C GLY A 100 11.45 -5.97 -9.67
N TYR A 101 11.24 -4.76 -9.16
CA TYR A 101 10.94 -4.55 -7.74
C TYR A 101 9.43 -4.50 -7.54
N PHE A 102 8.93 -5.21 -6.55
CA PHE A 102 7.53 -5.21 -6.17
C PHE A 102 7.38 -4.69 -4.76
N ALA A 103 6.42 -3.79 -4.58
CA ALA A 103 5.99 -3.27 -3.30
C ALA A 103 4.59 -3.80 -2.97
N TRP A 104 4.37 -4.21 -1.74
CA TRP A 104 3.04 -4.60 -1.30
C TRP A 104 2.79 -4.24 0.16
N VAL A 105 1.52 -4.25 0.53
CA VAL A 105 1.03 -3.96 1.87
C VAL A 105 0.38 -5.20 2.43
N GLN A 106 0.78 -5.62 3.63
CA GLN A 106 0.20 -6.76 4.33
C GLN A 106 -0.52 -6.34 5.61
N HIS A 107 -1.56 -7.07 5.97
CA HIS A 107 -2.21 -7.04 7.28
C HIS A 107 -2.36 -8.47 7.79
N GLY A 108 -1.60 -8.82 8.83
CA GLY A 108 -1.43 -10.24 9.18
C GLY A 108 -0.83 -10.99 7.99
N ASP A 109 -1.44 -12.11 7.61
CA ASP A 109 -1.01 -12.92 6.46
C ASP A 109 -1.64 -12.47 5.12
N ASP A 110 -2.58 -11.51 5.16
CA ASP A 110 -3.28 -11.05 3.96
C ASP A 110 -2.50 -9.94 3.23
N VAL A 111 -2.23 -10.14 1.94
CA VAL A 111 -1.81 -9.05 1.03
C VAL A 111 -3.05 -8.22 0.68
N VAL A 112 -3.05 -6.94 1.10
CA VAL A 112 -4.22 -6.05 0.95
C VAL A 112 -4.05 -5.02 -0.17
N SER A 113 -2.83 -4.86 -0.67
CA SER A 113 -2.49 -4.07 -1.84
C SER A 113 -1.15 -4.53 -2.40
N THR A 114 -1.00 -4.58 -3.72
CA THR A 114 0.25 -4.94 -4.39
C THR A 114 0.51 -4.00 -5.56
N SER A 115 1.78 -3.75 -5.83
CA SER A 115 2.28 -3.01 -7.00
C SER A 115 2.25 -3.82 -8.28
N LEU A 116 1.98 -5.12 -8.20
CA LEU A 116 1.94 -5.99 -9.37
C LEU A 116 0.88 -5.45 -10.34
N PRO A 117 1.26 -4.98 -11.54
CA PRO A 117 0.31 -4.47 -12.50
C PRO A 117 -0.60 -5.63 -12.90
N VAL A 118 -1.92 -5.42 -12.96
CA VAL A 118 -2.88 -6.47 -13.36
C VAL A 118 -2.71 -6.89 -14.84
N LYS A 119 -1.85 -6.19 -15.61
CA LYS A 119 -1.74 -6.27 -17.06
C LYS A 119 -0.32 -6.49 -17.60
N ASP A 120 0.68 -6.78 -16.76
CA ASP A 120 1.92 -7.34 -17.34
C ASP A 120 1.66 -8.79 -17.75
N GLU A 121 2.52 -9.35 -18.59
CA GLU A 121 2.35 -10.61 -19.35
C GLU A 121 2.03 -11.84 -18.47
N TYR A 122 0.81 -11.91 -17.94
CA TYR A 122 0.30 -13.09 -17.26
C TYR A 122 -0.33 -14.01 -18.30
N ILE A 123 0.14 -15.26 -18.32
CA ILE A 123 -0.55 -16.33 -19.01
C ILE A 123 -1.93 -16.46 -18.35
N GLU A 124 -2.99 -16.17 -19.10
CA GLU A 124 -4.37 -16.35 -18.64
C GLU A 124 -4.65 -17.85 -18.46
N ILE A 125 -4.63 -18.34 -17.22
CA ILE A 125 -4.85 -19.77 -16.89
C ILE A 125 -6.35 -20.13 -16.90
N HIS A 126 -7.23 -19.17 -16.62
CA HIS A 126 -8.67 -19.37 -16.57
C HIS A 126 -9.44 -18.12 -16.98
N ARG A 127 -10.36 -18.26 -17.93
CA ARG A 127 -11.30 -17.23 -18.35
C ARG A 127 -12.67 -17.52 -17.75
N SER A 128 -13.23 -16.58 -16.98
CA SER A 128 -14.61 -16.69 -16.51
C SER A 128 -15.56 -16.57 -17.70
N ALA A 129 -16.44 -17.55 -17.88
CA ALA A 129 -17.51 -17.45 -18.88
C ALA A 129 -18.47 -16.32 -18.50
N VAL A 130 -18.72 -15.40 -19.44
CA VAL A 130 -19.81 -14.44 -19.33
C VAL A 130 -21.06 -15.17 -19.80
N ALA A 131 -22.06 -15.30 -18.92
CA ALA A 131 -23.40 -15.73 -19.28
C ALA A 131 -24.17 -14.57 -19.92
#